data_AF-A0A0L6UMK5-F1
#
_entry.id   AF-A0A0L6UMK5-F1
#
_cell.length_a   1.000
_cell.length_b   1.000
_cell.length_c   1.000
_cell.angle_alpha   90.00
_cell.angle_beta   90.00
_cell.angle_gamma   90.00
#
_symmetry.space_group_name_H-M   'P 1'
#
loop_
_entity.id
_entity.type
_entity.pdbx_description
1 polymer ?
#
loop_
_entity_poly.entity_id
_entity_poly.type
_entity_poly.pdbx_seq_one_letter_code
_entity_poly.pdbx_strand_id
1 'polypeptide(L)'
;MCLAGVTPGPFSPDPQTINHLLTPLVDELIQLNHEFIIPTYQYPNGRKVAIKLIAVHGDVLATKKVTGFASHTATMFCSFCHAKSSDLALLQTGKKRSRDETLTAALLSKAAKSANSQDMVLRETGVRWSELNRLSYWDPSHHVVLGIMHNWAEGVLQTHFRYRWKFWAIPVYEAKKKRSVATTSTSGVANKRTKLNIIDQMDLDEEDMSEDSDSNHDIPLNAGVDGAFFSMNDIETFRRGMKEVVLPPGLPHLPPNLGESKHGKLKASQWHALFSYIVPLVILEMYVESVNNLDLGSNRGLFLMNTAHLVHCTNILYAHKFKSKSATLWQSYYMKYSDTCMKLFPNVKIKPNHHYALHLPDQMIAWGPLIGVAEFGGERLIGDLQRIKTNDRIDAMNLTIMSKGCQMQRLMERDDFRGLLAIDTPGSADRRVHGNIRLKKGRYELLLRHVARSDTTVVHRDTFPIPNGKKALSGIVKPVRSVDCGGLVVGCVQPRNCVVGRVGEKTIYGLVKQCYEYVDHNGVQRGFLIVEKIVDRYPKALRLPSTNFRYLCFLLGVVVGEVKPGAEMVLCPSEVTALAAYRRFSPNTFSIACNSIGVVPHSHQAMLSLS
;
A
#
# COMPACT_ATOMS: atom_id res chain seq x y z
N MET A 1 27.50 -5.04 -0.01
CA MET A 1 27.89 -5.17 -1.43
C MET A 1 26.62 -5.29 -2.26
N CYS A 2 26.44 -4.48 -3.29
CA CYS A 2 25.33 -4.58 -4.24
C CYS A 2 25.94 -4.87 -5.61
N LEU A 3 25.52 -5.96 -6.25
CA LEU A 3 25.90 -6.28 -7.63
C LEU A 3 24.71 -5.90 -8.51
N ALA A 4 24.96 -5.07 -9.52
CA ALA A 4 23.96 -4.69 -10.51
C ALA A 4 24.46 -5.10 -11.91
N GLY A 5 23.54 -5.56 -12.74
CA GLY A 5 23.81 -5.95 -14.12
C GLY A 5 22.74 -5.37 -15.04
N VAL A 6 23.13 -5.07 -16.28
CA VAL A 6 22.22 -4.63 -17.35
C VAL A 6 22.19 -5.72 -18.40
N THR A 7 21.00 -6.26 -18.67
CA THR A 7 20.82 -7.25 -19.73
C THR A 7 20.96 -6.58 -21.10
N PRO A 8 21.54 -7.24 -22.10
CA PRO A 8 21.66 -6.68 -23.44
C PRO A 8 20.29 -6.36 -24.04
N GLY A 9 20.17 -5.19 -24.69
CA GLY A 9 18.99 -4.82 -25.48
C GLY A 9 19.07 -5.32 -26.92
N PRO A 10 18.11 -4.96 -27.79
CA PRO A 10 16.96 -4.08 -27.55
C PRO A 10 15.73 -4.80 -26.98
N PHE A 11 15.70 -6.13 -26.99
CA PHE A 11 14.55 -6.92 -26.51
C PHE A 11 14.81 -7.53 -25.14
N SER A 12 13.74 -7.87 -24.43
CA SER A 12 13.88 -8.60 -23.17
C SER A 12 14.55 -9.96 -23.44
N PRO A 13 15.56 -10.36 -22.64
CA PRO A 13 16.22 -11.63 -22.87
C PRO A 13 15.24 -12.80 -22.70
N ASP A 14 15.40 -13.80 -23.55
CA ASP A 14 14.70 -15.07 -23.43
C ASP A 14 15.29 -15.90 -22.26
N PRO A 15 14.61 -16.99 -21.84
CA PRO A 15 15.09 -17.82 -20.74
C PRO A 15 16.47 -18.45 -20.95
N GLN A 16 16.85 -18.79 -22.19
CA GLN A 16 18.16 -19.36 -22.50
C GLN A 16 19.26 -18.30 -22.34
N THR A 17 19.03 -17.09 -22.87
CA THR A 17 19.92 -15.94 -22.68
C THR A 17 20.08 -15.62 -21.19
N ILE A 18 19.00 -15.61 -20.40
CA ILE A 18 19.08 -15.42 -18.94
C ILE A 18 19.93 -16.51 -18.27
N ASN A 19 19.76 -17.77 -18.66
CA ASN A 19 20.60 -18.85 -18.13
C ASN A 19 22.08 -18.61 -18.42
N HIS A 20 22.46 -18.26 -19.65
CA HIS A 20 23.85 -17.94 -19.99
C HIS A 20 24.41 -16.76 -19.17
N LEU A 21 23.60 -15.73 -18.90
CA LEU A 21 24.00 -14.60 -18.06
C LEU A 21 24.16 -14.99 -16.58
N LEU A 22 23.37 -15.95 -16.09
CA LEU A 22 23.42 -16.42 -14.71
C LEU A 22 24.56 -17.42 -14.46
N THR A 23 25.05 -18.13 -15.48
CA THR A 23 26.11 -19.15 -15.34
C THR A 23 27.31 -18.68 -14.51
N PRO A 24 28.00 -17.56 -14.82
CA PRO A 24 29.17 -17.14 -14.04
C PRO A 24 28.81 -16.80 -12.58
N LEU A 25 27.66 -16.18 -12.36
CA LEU A 25 27.17 -15.87 -11.01
C LEU A 25 26.89 -17.14 -10.20
N VAL A 26 26.29 -18.15 -10.84
CA VAL A 26 26.00 -19.44 -10.21
C VAL A 26 27.28 -20.21 -9.93
N ASP A 27 28.27 -20.18 -10.82
CA ASP A 27 29.58 -20.80 -10.60
C ASP A 27 30.27 -20.22 -9.34
N GLU A 28 30.25 -18.90 -9.18
CA GLU A 28 30.75 -18.24 -7.96
C GLU A 28 29.93 -18.60 -6.72
N LEU A 29 28.59 -18.60 -6.80
CA LEU A 29 27.73 -18.95 -5.67
C LEU A 29 27.91 -20.40 -5.21
N ILE A 30 28.25 -21.32 -6.12
CA ILE A 30 28.59 -22.71 -5.76
C ILE A 30 29.87 -22.72 -4.91
N GLN A 31 30.89 -21.96 -5.32
CA GLN A 31 32.15 -21.86 -4.57
C GLN A 31 31.94 -21.20 -3.20
N LEU A 32 31.20 -20.08 -3.17
CA LEU A 32 30.95 -19.29 -1.97
C LEU A 32 30.00 -19.96 -0.96
N ASN A 33 29.31 -21.03 -1.36
CA ASN A 33 28.51 -21.87 -0.48
C ASN A 33 29.38 -22.69 0.50
N HIS A 34 30.65 -22.93 0.15
CA HIS A 34 31.60 -23.56 1.05
C HIS A 34 32.15 -22.55 2.07
N GLU A 35 32.43 -23.00 3.30
CA GLU A 35 32.97 -22.12 4.33
C GLU A 35 34.36 -21.60 3.95
N PHE A 36 34.54 -20.29 4.02
CA PHE A 36 35.86 -19.65 3.88
C PHE A 36 36.10 -18.67 5.03
N ILE A 37 37.36 -18.34 5.29
CA ILE A 37 37.77 -17.50 6.43
C ILE A 37 38.03 -16.08 5.95
N ILE A 38 37.34 -15.10 6.53
CA ILE A 38 37.58 -13.67 6.30
C ILE A 38 38.18 -13.04 7.57
N PRO A 39 39.46 -12.63 7.57
CA PRO A 39 40.05 -11.78 8.61
C PRO A 39 39.32 -10.43 8.69
N THR A 40 38.97 -9.99 9.89
CA THR A 40 38.42 -8.64 10.11
C THR A 40 39.17 -7.95 11.24
N TYR A 41 39.07 -6.62 11.34
CA TYR A 41 39.75 -5.86 12.39
C TYR A 41 39.42 -6.36 13.81
N GLN A 42 38.15 -6.73 14.07
CA GLN A 42 37.71 -7.27 15.36
C GLN A 42 37.99 -8.78 15.53
N TYR A 43 38.29 -9.49 14.44
CA TYR A 43 38.58 -10.93 14.44
C TYR A 43 39.80 -11.21 13.54
N PRO A 44 41.04 -10.99 14.04
CA PRO A 44 42.26 -11.16 13.25
C PRO A 44 42.48 -12.60 12.77
N ASN A 45 42.04 -13.58 13.56
CA ASN A 45 42.06 -15.01 13.19
C ASN A 45 40.95 -15.38 12.18
N GLY A 46 40.13 -14.40 11.80
CA GLY A 46 39.05 -14.52 10.84
C GLY A 46 37.75 -15.10 11.36
N ARG A 47 36.72 -14.92 10.54
CA ARG A 47 35.38 -15.48 10.74
C ARG A 47 35.08 -16.43 9.60
N LYS A 48 34.51 -17.58 9.93
CA LYS A 48 33.93 -18.49 8.94
C LYS A 48 32.69 -17.83 8.33
N VAL A 49 32.68 -17.73 7.01
CA VAL A 49 31.60 -17.14 6.23
C VAL A 49 31.24 -18.10 5.11
N ALA A 50 29.95 -18.19 4.81
CA ALA A 50 29.42 -18.81 3.60
C ALA A 50 28.33 -17.88 3.05
N ILE A 51 28.23 -17.80 1.73
CA ILE A 51 27.26 -16.93 1.05
C ILE A 51 26.27 -17.82 0.30
N LYS A 52 24.98 -17.53 0.47
CA LYS A 52 23.89 -18.25 -0.19
C LYS A 52 22.91 -17.29 -0.83
N LEU A 53 22.42 -17.64 -2.01
CA LEU A 53 21.28 -16.97 -2.62
C LEU A 53 19.99 -17.48 -1.97
N ILE A 54 19.35 -16.65 -1.15
CA ILE A 54 18.15 -17.07 -0.43
C ILE A 54 16.87 -16.67 -1.17
N ALA A 55 16.83 -15.52 -1.84
CA ALA A 55 15.60 -15.00 -2.42
C ALA A 55 15.79 -14.52 -3.86
N VAL A 56 14.84 -14.89 -4.73
CA VAL A 56 14.64 -14.23 -6.01
C VAL A 56 13.29 -13.53 -5.96
N HIS A 57 13.31 -12.22 -6.23
CA HIS A 57 12.13 -11.38 -6.22
C HIS A 57 12.20 -10.37 -7.37
N GLY A 58 11.03 -9.97 -7.86
CA GLY A 58 10.88 -9.08 -9.00
C GLY A 58 9.48 -9.19 -9.57
N ASP A 59 9.24 -8.59 -10.74
CA ASP A 59 8.00 -8.84 -11.44
C ASP A 59 7.82 -10.35 -11.73
N VAL A 60 6.56 -10.78 -11.84
CA VAL A 60 6.22 -12.21 -11.99
C VAL A 60 6.81 -12.78 -13.29
N LEU A 61 6.92 -12.00 -14.36
CA LEU A 61 7.44 -12.46 -15.65
C LEU A 61 8.94 -12.71 -15.61
N ALA A 62 9.71 -11.74 -15.11
CA ALA A 62 11.14 -11.80 -14.94
C ALA A 62 11.52 -12.92 -13.97
N THR A 63 10.84 -13.00 -12.82
CA THR A 63 11.08 -14.04 -11.82
C THR A 63 10.88 -15.44 -12.42
N LYS A 64 9.80 -15.65 -13.19
CA LYS A 64 9.53 -16.92 -13.88
C LYS A 64 10.57 -17.28 -14.93
N LYS A 65 11.14 -16.29 -15.64
CA LYS A 65 12.25 -16.53 -16.56
C LYS A 65 13.50 -17.00 -15.80
N VAL A 66 13.86 -16.29 -14.74
CA VAL A 66 15.04 -16.58 -13.90
C VAL A 66 14.92 -17.93 -13.21
N THR A 67 13.78 -18.26 -12.61
CA THR A 67 13.62 -19.47 -11.79
C THR A 67 13.07 -20.68 -12.54
N GLY A 68 12.84 -20.55 -13.85
CA GLY A 68 12.47 -21.66 -14.72
C GLY A 68 10.99 -22.05 -14.66
N PHE A 69 10.08 -21.14 -14.30
CA PHE A 69 8.64 -21.41 -14.34
C PHE A 69 7.98 -20.89 -15.63
N ALA A 70 6.86 -21.51 -16.01
CA ALA A 70 6.02 -21.08 -17.11
C ALA A 70 5.35 -19.72 -16.84
N SER A 71 5.01 -19.01 -17.92
CA SER A 71 4.32 -17.71 -17.88
C SER A 71 3.00 -17.76 -17.11
N HIS A 72 2.54 -16.60 -16.64
CA HIS A 72 1.22 -16.43 -16.02
C HIS A 72 0.05 -16.76 -16.96
N THR A 73 0.29 -16.83 -18.27
CA THR A 73 -0.67 -17.21 -19.32
C THR A 73 -0.69 -18.71 -19.64
N ALA A 74 0.25 -19.49 -19.09
CA ALA A 74 0.34 -20.93 -19.35
C ALA A 74 -0.76 -21.71 -18.62
N THR A 75 -1.00 -22.96 -19.03
CA THR A 75 -1.91 -23.87 -18.30
C THR A 75 -1.44 -24.07 -16.86
N MET A 76 -0.18 -24.46 -16.68
CA MET A 76 0.48 -24.58 -15.38
C MET A 76 1.16 -23.26 -15.01
N PHE A 77 0.36 -22.27 -14.64
CA PHE A 77 0.85 -20.91 -14.43
C PHE A 77 1.47 -20.68 -13.05
N CYS A 78 1.12 -21.45 -12.02
CA CYS A 78 1.51 -21.13 -10.64
C CYS A 78 2.92 -21.68 -10.28
N SER A 79 3.75 -20.83 -9.69
CA SER A 79 5.10 -21.19 -9.21
C SER A 79 5.09 -21.93 -7.85
N PHE A 80 3.98 -21.87 -7.11
CA PHE A 80 3.87 -22.38 -5.74
C PHE A 80 3.04 -23.67 -5.64
N CYS A 81 2.08 -23.87 -6.55
CA CYS A 81 1.21 -25.03 -6.56
C CYS A 81 0.87 -25.52 -7.97
N HIS A 82 0.17 -26.64 -8.05
CA HIS A 82 -0.26 -27.31 -9.28
C HIS A 82 -1.65 -26.87 -9.77
N ALA A 83 -2.00 -25.59 -9.60
CA ALA A 83 -3.25 -25.06 -10.13
C ALA A 83 -3.18 -24.83 -11.65
N LYS A 84 -4.27 -25.15 -12.35
CA LYS A 84 -4.42 -24.93 -13.79
C LYS A 84 -5.15 -23.62 -14.08
N SER A 85 -4.87 -23.01 -15.23
CA SER A 85 -5.53 -21.78 -15.67
C SER A 85 -7.05 -21.97 -15.89
N SER A 86 -7.51 -23.19 -16.19
CA SER A 86 -8.93 -23.57 -16.27
C SER A 86 -9.65 -23.42 -14.93
N ASP A 87 -8.93 -23.67 -13.84
CA ASP A 87 -9.48 -23.77 -12.49
C ASP A 87 -9.38 -22.42 -11.75
N LEU A 88 -8.92 -21.38 -12.45
CA LEU A 88 -8.67 -20.06 -11.88
C LEU A 88 -9.93 -19.42 -11.29
N ALA A 89 -11.10 -19.76 -11.84
CA ALA A 89 -12.40 -19.31 -11.32
C ALA A 89 -12.73 -19.89 -9.93
N LEU A 90 -12.20 -21.07 -9.57
CA LEU A 90 -12.42 -21.67 -8.26
C LEU A 90 -11.72 -20.89 -7.14
N LEU A 91 -10.67 -20.13 -7.49
CA LEU A 91 -9.87 -19.35 -6.57
C LEU A 91 -9.39 -20.17 -5.34
N GLN A 92 -8.93 -21.38 -5.62
CA GLN A 92 -8.35 -22.30 -4.63
C GLN A 92 -6.89 -22.60 -4.98
N THR A 93 -6.10 -22.93 -3.95
CA THR A 93 -4.73 -23.40 -4.13
C THR A 93 -4.72 -24.87 -4.50
N GLY A 94 -3.90 -25.26 -5.49
CA GLY A 94 -3.66 -26.66 -5.80
C GLY A 94 -2.68 -27.32 -4.81
N LYS A 95 -2.30 -28.58 -5.11
CA LYS A 95 -1.22 -29.28 -4.39
C LYS A 95 0.06 -28.45 -4.43
N LYS A 96 0.70 -28.22 -3.28
CA LYS A 96 1.98 -27.50 -3.18
C LYS A 96 3.07 -28.23 -3.98
N ARG A 97 3.92 -27.47 -4.67
CA ARG A 97 5.08 -28.02 -5.39
C ARG A 97 6.16 -28.42 -4.40
N SER A 98 6.74 -29.62 -4.57
CA SER A 98 7.93 -30.02 -3.83
C SER A 98 9.21 -29.68 -4.60
N ARG A 99 10.33 -29.54 -3.88
CA ARG A 99 11.65 -29.32 -4.46
C ARG A 99 12.01 -30.42 -5.46
N ASP A 100 11.88 -31.68 -5.03
CA ASP A 100 12.35 -32.83 -5.81
C ASP A 100 11.54 -33.02 -7.09
N GLU A 101 10.22 -32.83 -7.02
CA GLU A 101 9.34 -32.83 -8.20
C GLU A 101 9.72 -31.71 -9.18
N THR A 102 9.92 -30.49 -8.67
CA THR A 102 10.27 -29.33 -9.50
C THR A 102 11.63 -29.52 -10.16
N LEU A 103 12.61 -30.04 -9.42
CA LEU A 103 13.95 -30.33 -9.94
C LEU A 103 13.93 -31.45 -10.98
N THR A 104 13.14 -32.50 -10.75
CA THR A 104 12.96 -33.59 -11.72
C THR A 104 12.41 -33.05 -13.04
N ALA A 105 11.36 -32.22 -13.00
CA ALA A 105 10.81 -31.59 -14.20
C ALA A 105 11.83 -30.68 -14.90
N ALA A 106 12.61 -29.91 -14.14
CA ALA A 106 13.66 -29.06 -14.69
C ALA A 106 14.78 -29.87 -15.36
N LEU A 107 15.19 -31.00 -14.77
CA LEU A 107 16.19 -31.92 -15.35
C LEU A 107 15.68 -32.59 -16.63
N LEU A 108 14.40 -32.99 -16.67
CA LEU A 108 13.75 -33.49 -17.88
C LEU A 108 13.77 -32.43 -19.00
N SER A 109 13.46 -31.17 -18.66
CA SER A 109 13.58 -30.04 -19.60
C SER A 109 15.02 -29.82 -20.08
N LYS A 110 16.03 -30.03 -19.21
CA LYS A 110 17.45 -29.92 -19.60
C LYS A 110 17.90 -31.07 -20.50
N ALA A 111 17.43 -32.29 -20.25
CA ALA A 111 17.78 -33.49 -20.99
C ALA A 111 17.03 -33.63 -22.33
N ALA A 112 15.96 -32.87 -22.52
CA ALA A 112 15.16 -32.82 -23.74
C ALA A 112 16.02 -32.41 -24.96
N LYS A 113 15.95 -33.20 -26.03
CA LYS A 113 16.85 -33.09 -27.20
C LYS A 113 16.39 -32.06 -28.26
N SER A 114 15.21 -31.48 -28.11
CA SER A 114 14.65 -30.50 -29.06
C SER A 114 13.81 -29.43 -28.36
N ALA A 115 13.69 -28.26 -28.98
CA ALA A 115 12.83 -27.17 -28.48
C ALA A 115 11.38 -27.64 -28.27
N ASN A 116 10.83 -28.42 -29.20
CA ASN A 116 9.47 -28.98 -29.08
C ASN A 116 9.32 -29.88 -27.85
N SER A 117 10.32 -30.73 -27.56
CA SER A 117 10.29 -31.57 -26.36
C SER A 117 10.40 -30.76 -25.07
N GLN A 118 11.17 -29.65 -25.07
CA GLN A 118 11.23 -28.72 -23.94
C GLN A 118 9.88 -28.01 -23.72
N ASP A 119 9.22 -27.59 -24.79
CA ASP A 119 7.91 -26.94 -24.73
C ASP A 119 6.81 -27.89 -24.23
N MET A 120 6.87 -29.18 -24.60
CA MET A 120 5.98 -30.20 -24.04
C MET A 120 6.15 -30.33 -22.52
N VAL A 121 7.39 -30.48 -22.04
CA VAL A 121 7.68 -30.54 -20.60
C VAL A 121 7.18 -29.29 -19.89
N LEU A 122 7.42 -28.10 -20.46
CA LEU A 122 6.98 -26.83 -19.88
C LEU A 122 5.44 -26.74 -19.83
N ARG A 123 4.74 -27.21 -20.87
CA ARG A 123 3.28 -27.19 -20.94
C ARG A 123 2.64 -28.13 -19.91
N GLU A 124 3.21 -29.31 -19.73
CA GLU A 124 2.70 -30.34 -18.81
C GLU A 124 3.02 -30.03 -17.35
N THR A 125 4.25 -29.61 -17.06
CA THR A 125 4.74 -29.45 -15.68
C THR A 125 4.72 -28.00 -15.19
N GLY A 126 4.74 -27.03 -16.10
CA GLY A 126 4.95 -25.62 -15.80
C GLY A 126 6.39 -25.25 -15.47
N VAL A 127 7.36 -26.16 -15.69
CA VAL A 127 8.76 -25.99 -15.30
C VAL A 127 9.70 -26.22 -16.50
N ARG A 128 10.79 -25.46 -16.53
CA ARG A 128 11.94 -25.61 -17.43
C ARG A 128 13.25 -25.46 -16.66
N TRP A 129 14.36 -25.76 -17.32
CA TRP A 129 15.68 -25.56 -16.73
C TRP A 129 15.98 -24.09 -16.39
N SER A 130 16.57 -23.88 -15.22
CA SER A 130 17.17 -22.64 -14.75
C SER A 130 18.56 -22.94 -14.21
N GLU A 131 19.54 -22.07 -14.46
CA GLU A 131 20.88 -22.23 -13.89
C GLU A 131 20.89 -22.25 -12.35
N LEU A 132 19.91 -21.61 -11.70
CA LEU A 132 19.80 -21.63 -10.24
C LEU A 132 19.59 -23.05 -9.68
N ASN A 133 19.07 -23.99 -10.48
CA ASN A 133 18.87 -25.38 -10.08
C ASN A 133 20.18 -26.15 -9.87
N ARG A 134 21.34 -25.56 -10.21
CA ARG A 134 22.66 -26.12 -9.87
C ARG A 134 23.02 -25.93 -8.39
N LEU A 135 22.40 -24.97 -7.72
CA LEU A 135 22.65 -24.70 -6.30
C LEU A 135 21.97 -25.77 -5.45
N SER A 136 22.76 -26.52 -4.67
CA SER A 136 22.26 -27.68 -3.92
C SER A 136 21.17 -27.33 -2.89
N TYR A 137 21.22 -26.13 -2.31
CA TYR A 137 20.26 -25.62 -1.34
C TYR A 137 19.04 -24.94 -1.99
N TRP A 138 19.02 -24.77 -3.31
CA TRP A 138 17.96 -24.05 -4.00
C TRP A 138 16.68 -24.89 -4.07
N ASP A 139 15.57 -24.19 -3.85
CA ASP A 139 14.21 -24.69 -3.99
C ASP A 139 13.41 -23.58 -4.69
N PRO A 140 13.09 -23.73 -5.99
CA PRO A 140 12.41 -22.71 -6.75
C PRO A 140 11.04 -22.31 -6.20
N SER A 141 10.30 -23.21 -5.54
CA SER A 141 8.95 -22.90 -5.05
C SER A 141 8.98 -22.17 -3.70
N HIS A 142 10.05 -22.33 -2.91
CA HIS A 142 10.20 -21.68 -1.60
C HIS A 142 11.08 -20.43 -1.62
N HIS A 143 12.06 -20.35 -2.53
CA HIS A 143 12.99 -19.22 -2.61
C HIS A 143 12.56 -18.12 -3.61
N VAL A 144 11.39 -18.27 -4.24
CA VAL A 144 10.74 -17.21 -5.00
C VAL A 144 9.84 -16.40 -4.07
N VAL A 145 10.12 -15.09 -3.99
CA VAL A 145 9.26 -14.15 -3.27
C VAL A 145 8.17 -13.65 -4.21
N LEU A 146 6.92 -13.74 -3.79
CA LEU A 146 5.83 -13.10 -4.51
C LEU A 146 5.90 -11.58 -4.32
N GLY A 147 6.18 -10.89 -5.41
CA GLY A 147 6.24 -9.44 -5.45
C GLY A 147 4.90 -8.77 -5.08
N ILE A 148 4.81 -8.17 -3.89
CA ILE A 148 3.58 -7.51 -3.43
C ILE A 148 3.28 -6.25 -4.25
N MET A 149 4.31 -5.60 -4.79
CA MET A 149 4.14 -4.39 -5.60
C MET A 149 3.39 -4.73 -6.89
N HIS A 150 3.88 -5.71 -7.66
CA HIS A 150 3.26 -6.08 -8.93
C HIS A 150 2.03 -6.97 -8.77
N ASN A 151 2.01 -7.88 -7.79
CA ASN A 151 0.88 -8.77 -7.59
C ASN A 151 -0.29 -8.09 -6.86
N TRP A 152 -0.03 -7.42 -5.74
CA TRP A 152 -1.11 -6.84 -4.93
C TRP A 152 -1.51 -5.46 -5.45
N ALA A 153 -0.57 -4.50 -5.50
CA ALA A 153 -0.91 -3.12 -5.86
C ALA A 153 -1.27 -2.96 -7.34
N GLU A 154 -0.40 -3.38 -8.26
CA GLU A 154 -0.67 -3.28 -9.70
C GLU A 154 -1.53 -4.43 -10.25
N GLY A 155 -1.67 -5.52 -9.49
CA GLY A 155 -2.48 -6.65 -9.87
C GLY A 155 -3.89 -6.57 -9.31
N VAL A 156 -4.03 -6.81 -8.01
CA VAL A 156 -5.33 -6.90 -7.32
C VAL A 156 -6.00 -5.54 -7.16
N LEU A 157 -5.32 -4.55 -6.54
CA LEU A 157 -5.91 -3.23 -6.26
C LEU A 157 -6.26 -2.48 -7.55
N GLN A 158 -5.32 -2.41 -8.49
CA GLN A 158 -5.56 -1.82 -9.80
C GLN A 158 -6.72 -2.51 -10.53
N THR A 159 -6.78 -3.85 -10.52
CA THR A 159 -7.86 -4.57 -11.21
C THR A 159 -9.21 -4.32 -10.55
N HIS A 160 -9.24 -4.29 -9.21
CA HIS A 160 -10.44 -3.95 -8.46
C HIS A 160 -10.95 -2.55 -8.83
N PHE A 161 -10.09 -1.54 -8.74
CA PHE A 161 -10.46 -0.16 -9.06
C PHE A 161 -10.87 0.04 -10.53
N ARG A 162 -10.18 -0.60 -11.47
CA ARG A 162 -10.45 -0.39 -12.91
C ARG A 162 -11.60 -1.22 -13.46
N TYR A 163 -11.77 -2.46 -13.03
CA TYR A 163 -12.70 -3.38 -13.68
C TYR A 163 -13.91 -3.73 -12.82
N ARG A 164 -13.77 -3.73 -11.49
CA ARG A 164 -14.90 -3.95 -10.60
C ARG A 164 -15.63 -2.65 -10.33
N TRP A 165 -14.90 -1.63 -9.90
CA TRP A 165 -15.47 -0.29 -9.70
C TRP A 165 -15.76 0.42 -11.02
N LYS A 166 -15.10 0.03 -12.12
CA LYS A 166 -15.16 0.71 -13.42
C LYS A 166 -15.02 2.24 -13.28
N PHE A 167 -14.04 2.68 -12.47
CA PHE A 167 -13.80 4.09 -12.21
C PHE A 167 -13.11 4.78 -13.41
N TRP A 168 -13.86 5.01 -14.49
CA TRP A 168 -13.46 5.72 -15.71
C TRP A 168 -14.34 6.96 -15.89
N ALA A 169 -13.73 8.13 -16.11
CA ALA A 169 -14.51 9.28 -16.54
C ALA A 169 -14.67 9.22 -18.07
N ILE A 170 -15.87 8.97 -18.55
CA ILE A 170 -16.22 9.23 -19.96
C ILE A 170 -16.56 10.72 -20.05
N PRO A 171 -15.98 11.49 -20.99
CA PRO A 171 -16.36 12.88 -21.21
C PRO A 171 -17.87 12.99 -21.51
N VAL A 172 -18.55 13.94 -20.86
CA VAL A 172 -20.01 14.17 -20.95
C VAL A 172 -20.53 14.29 -22.41
N TYR A 173 -19.67 14.68 -23.36
CA TYR A 173 -20.05 14.79 -24.78
C TYR A 173 -20.21 13.43 -25.50
N GLU A 174 -19.51 12.38 -25.08
CA GLU A 174 -19.66 11.03 -25.68
C GLU A 174 -20.90 10.30 -25.15
N ALA A 175 -21.34 10.63 -23.94
CA ALA A 175 -22.61 10.14 -23.38
C ALA A 175 -23.84 10.69 -24.14
N LYS A 176 -23.76 11.92 -24.67
CA LYS A 176 -24.84 12.50 -25.50
C LYS A 176 -24.95 11.84 -26.88
N LYS A 177 -23.83 11.41 -27.48
CA LYS A 177 -23.82 10.76 -28.80
C LYS A 177 -24.41 9.35 -28.77
N LYS A 178 -24.29 8.62 -27.66
CA LYS A 178 -24.98 7.32 -27.46
C LYS A 178 -26.47 7.46 -27.12
N ARG A 179 -26.92 8.60 -26.60
CA ARG A 179 -28.36 8.89 -26.40
C ARG A 179 -29.06 9.43 -27.66
N SER A 180 -28.36 10.16 -28.53
CA SER A 180 -28.98 10.70 -29.76
C SER A 180 -29.09 9.68 -30.90
N VAL A 181 -28.28 8.62 -30.90
CA VAL A 181 -28.35 7.55 -31.92
C VAL A 181 -29.49 6.56 -31.63
N ALA A 182 -30.09 6.59 -30.44
CA ALA A 182 -31.25 5.76 -30.09
C ALA A 182 -32.61 6.39 -30.47
N THR A 183 -32.65 7.57 -31.12
CA THR A 183 -33.92 8.27 -31.41
C THR A 183 -34.07 8.77 -32.84
N THR A 184 -33.28 8.30 -33.81
CA THR A 184 -33.49 8.70 -35.20
C THR A 184 -32.95 7.67 -36.20
N SER A 185 -33.78 6.69 -36.55
CA SER A 185 -33.88 6.18 -37.92
C SER A 185 -34.90 5.03 -38.00
N THR A 186 -36.18 5.36 -38.14
CA THR A 186 -37.14 4.52 -38.85
C THR A 186 -37.40 5.17 -40.21
N SER A 187 -37.58 4.31 -41.22
CA SER A 187 -38.01 4.57 -42.60
C SER A 187 -36.92 4.92 -43.63
N GLY A 188 -36.83 4.06 -44.67
CA GLY A 188 -36.06 4.34 -45.89
C GLY A 188 -35.44 3.13 -46.57
N VAL A 189 -36.27 2.16 -46.99
CA VAL A 189 -35.89 0.99 -47.80
C VAL A 189 -35.38 1.41 -49.19
N ALA A 190 -34.24 0.88 -49.66
CA ALA A 190 -34.09 0.37 -51.03
C ALA A 190 -32.75 -0.39 -51.27
N ASN A 191 -32.87 -1.71 -51.21
CA ASN A 191 -32.40 -2.72 -52.17
C ASN A 191 -30.91 -2.98 -52.49
N LYS A 192 -30.58 -4.25 -52.19
CA LYS A 192 -29.82 -5.25 -52.99
C LYS A 192 -28.33 -5.00 -53.10
N ARG A 193 -27.45 -5.98 -52.92
CA ARG A 193 -27.48 -7.46 -53.02
C ARG A 193 -26.05 -7.83 -52.58
N THR A 194 -25.71 -8.77 -51.72
CA THR A 194 -25.83 -10.24 -51.72
C THR A 194 -24.74 -10.59 -50.67
N LYS A 195 -24.80 -11.60 -49.80
CA LYS A 195 -25.39 -12.91 -49.91
C LYS A 195 -25.37 -13.44 -48.48
N LEU A 196 -26.58 -13.71 -48.03
CA LEU A 196 -27.00 -14.81 -47.19
C LEU A 196 -26.04 -15.34 -46.09
N ASN A 197 -26.44 -15.28 -44.82
CA ASN A 197 -27.53 -16.06 -44.21
C ASN A 197 -27.06 -17.52 -43.98
N ILE A 198 -27.31 -18.18 -42.87
CA ILE A 198 -28.46 -18.06 -41.96
C ILE A 198 -28.20 -19.08 -40.82
N ILE A 199 -28.45 -18.75 -39.54
CA ILE A 199 -29.74 -18.91 -38.80
C ILE A 199 -29.79 -20.33 -38.22
N ASP A 200 -30.16 -20.55 -36.97
CA ASP A 200 -31.44 -20.21 -36.34
C ASP A 200 -31.43 -20.80 -34.92
N GLN A 201 -32.32 -20.55 -33.96
CA GLN A 201 -33.54 -19.74 -33.79
C GLN A 201 -33.76 -19.77 -32.25
N MET A 202 -34.19 -18.69 -31.59
CA MET A 202 -35.59 -18.40 -31.16
C MET A 202 -36.17 -19.46 -30.20
N ASP A 203 -36.87 -19.14 -29.12
CA ASP A 203 -37.92 -18.14 -28.95
C ASP A 203 -37.86 -17.42 -27.59
N LEU A 204 -38.28 -16.15 -27.60
CA LEU A 204 -38.67 -15.36 -26.43
C LEU A 204 -40.17 -15.13 -26.57
N ASP A 205 -40.95 -15.70 -25.67
CA ASP A 205 -42.31 -15.27 -25.41
C ASP A 205 -42.25 -14.04 -24.48
N GLU A 206 -42.76 -12.92 -24.97
CA GLU A 206 -43.14 -11.75 -24.17
C GLU A 206 -44.51 -12.02 -23.55
N GLU A 207 -44.58 -12.16 -22.23
CA GLU A 207 -45.82 -11.91 -21.50
C GLU A 207 -45.57 -11.01 -20.29
N ASP A 208 -46.32 -9.91 -20.34
CA ASP A 208 -46.85 -9.03 -19.30
C ASP A 208 -45.94 -8.23 -18.36
N MET A 209 -46.01 -6.92 -18.62
CA MET A 209 -45.75 -5.82 -17.70
C MET A 209 -46.80 -5.82 -16.57
N SER A 210 -46.42 -6.29 -15.38
CA SER A 210 -47.08 -5.89 -14.14
C SER A 210 -46.21 -4.86 -13.40
N GLU A 211 -46.76 -3.66 -13.24
CA GLU A 211 -46.26 -2.62 -12.34
C GLU A 211 -46.30 -3.12 -10.89
N ASP A 212 -45.18 -3.63 -10.38
CA ASP A 212 -44.98 -3.78 -8.94
C ASP A 212 -44.01 -2.71 -8.44
N SER A 213 -44.59 -1.77 -7.69
CA SER A 213 -43.90 -0.76 -6.92
C SER A 213 -43.09 -1.42 -5.80
N ASP A 214 -41.84 -1.80 -6.07
CA ASP A 214 -40.93 -2.22 -5.00
C ASP A 214 -39.90 -1.13 -4.71
N SER A 215 -40.06 -0.49 -3.56
CA SER A 215 -39.30 0.66 -3.07
C SER A 215 -37.90 0.25 -2.60
N ASN A 216 -37.07 -0.32 -3.47
CA ASN A 216 -35.73 -0.73 -3.08
C ASN A 216 -34.75 0.46 -3.18
N HIS A 217 -34.61 1.22 -2.08
CA HIS A 217 -33.69 2.36 -1.91
C HIS A 217 -32.18 1.97 -1.88
N ASP A 218 -31.80 0.82 -2.42
CA ASP A 218 -30.42 0.34 -2.39
C ASP A 218 -29.60 0.87 -3.58
N ILE A 219 -28.27 0.88 -3.46
CA ILE A 219 -27.41 1.37 -4.54
C ILE A 219 -27.51 0.44 -5.76
N PRO A 220 -27.69 0.98 -6.99
CA PRO A 220 -27.71 0.14 -8.17
C PRO A 220 -26.27 -0.35 -8.44
N LEU A 221 -26.05 -1.66 -8.47
CA LEU A 221 -24.74 -2.24 -8.79
C LEU A 221 -24.23 -1.87 -10.20
N ASN A 222 -25.14 -1.42 -11.07
CA ASN A 222 -24.90 -1.00 -12.45
C ASN A 222 -25.28 0.47 -12.70
N ALA A 223 -25.23 1.34 -11.67
CA ALA A 223 -25.67 2.74 -11.75
C ALA A 223 -24.91 3.60 -12.76
N GLY A 224 -23.71 3.18 -13.16
CA GLY A 224 -22.84 3.89 -14.09
C GLY A 224 -22.96 3.44 -15.54
N VAL A 225 -22.47 4.27 -16.45
CA VAL A 225 -22.48 4.04 -17.90
C VAL A 225 -21.81 2.70 -18.26
N ASP A 226 -22.37 1.95 -19.21
CA ASP A 226 -21.93 0.61 -19.61
C ASP A 226 -21.90 -0.42 -18.45
N GLY A 227 -22.84 -0.29 -17.49
CA GLY A 227 -23.01 -1.18 -16.33
C GLY A 227 -21.88 -1.05 -15.31
N ALA A 228 -21.46 0.18 -15.01
CA ALA A 228 -20.44 0.49 -14.02
C ALA A 228 -21.02 0.63 -12.61
N PHE A 229 -20.20 0.38 -11.59
CA PHE A 229 -20.63 0.54 -10.20
C PHE A 229 -20.78 2.01 -9.82
N PHE A 230 -19.80 2.86 -10.16
CA PHE A 230 -19.85 4.30 -9.90
C PHE A 230 -20.56 5.04 -11.05
N SER A 231 -21.52 5.90 -10.71
CA SER A 231 -22.02 6.92 -11.63
C SER A 231 -20.98 8.05 -11.82
N MET A 232 -21.17 8.91 -12.82
CA MET A 232 -20.29 10.07 -13.00
C MET A 232 -20.34 11.03 -11.79
N ASN A 233 -21.51 11.19 -11.18
CA ASN A 233 -21.67 11.98 -9.96
C ASN A 233 -20.89 11.37 -8.78
N ASP A 234 -20.86 10.04 -8.67
CA ASP A 234 -20.09 9.37 -7.63
C ASP A 234 -18.59 9.54 -7.86
N ILE A 235 -18.12 9.47 -9.11
CA ILE A 235 -16.73 9.73 -9.49
C ILE A 235 -16.32 11.17 -9.13
N GLU A 236 -17.15 12.15 -9.46
CA GLU A 236 -16.92 13.56 -9.13
C GLU A 236 -16.92 13.80 -7.62
N THR A 237 -17.85 13.18 -6.90
CA THR A 237 -17.92 13.24 -5.44
C THR A 237 -16.67 12.62 -4.81
N PHE A 238 -16.24 11.46 -5.29
CA PHE A 238 -15.01 10.81 -4.85
C PHE A 238 -13.78 11.70 -5.09
N ARG A 239 -13.66 12.30 -6.29
CA ARG A 239 -12.55 13.21 -6.63
C ARG A 239 -12.53 14.46 -5.76
N ARG A 240 -13.71 15.03 -5.46
CA ARG A 240 -13.84 16.17 -4.53
C ARG A 240 -13.37 15.77 -3.13
N GLY A 241 -13.88 14.66 -2.60
CA GLY A 241 -13.48 14.19 -1.28
C GLY A 241 -11.98 13.86 -1.19
N MET A 242 -11.41 13.26 -2.24
CA MET A 242 -9.98 12.99 -2.34
C MET A 242 -9.13 14.27 -2.25
N LYS A 243 -9.56 15.37 -2.87
CA LYS A 243 -8.82 16.66 -2.83
C LYS A 243 -8.79 17.28 -1.42
N GLU A 244 -9.76 16.93 -0.57
CA GLU A 244 -9.85 17.40 0.81
C GLU A 244 -9.05 16.53 1.80
N VAL A 245 -8.55 15.38 1.35
CA VAL A 245 -7.69 14.52 2.19
C VAL A 245 -6.31 15.15 2.32
N VAL A 246 -5.90 15.38 3.56
CA VAL A 246 -4.54 15.81 3.90
C VAL A 246 -3.68 14.57 4.13
N LEU A 247 -2.70 14.34 3.25
CA LEU A 247 -1.75 13.22 3.36
C LEU A 247 -0.44 13.68 4.02
N PRO A 248 0.11 12.92 4.99
CA PRO A 248 1.43 13.18 5.56
C PRO A 248 2.54 13.23 4.49
N PRO A 249 3.63 13.98 4.75
CA PRO A 249 4.81 13.96 3.89
C PRO A 249 5.35 12.54 3.70
N GLY A 250 5.81 12.23 2.48
CA GLY A 250 6.35 10.92 2.13
C GLY A 250 5.33 9.98 1.48
N LEU A 251 4.02 10.23 1.64
CA LEU A 251 3.00 9.56 0.85
C LEU A 251 2.89 10.20 -0.55
N PRO A 252 2.74 9.39 -1.61
CA PRO A 252 2.60 9.93 -2.96
C PRO A 252 1.23 10.60 -3.14
N HIS A 253 1.23 11.78 -3.76
CA HIS A 253 0.00 12.44 -4.16
C HIS A 253 -0.67 11.71 -5.34
N LEU A 254 -2.00 11.75 -5.36
CA LEU A 254 -2.82 11.24 -6.45
C LEU A 254 -3.20 12.36 -7.43
N PRO A 255 -3.40 12.03 -8.71
CA PRO A 255 -3.92 12.99 -9.68
C PRO A 255 -5.32 13.49 -9.30
N PRO A 256 -5.58 14.81 -9.43
CA PRO A 256 -6.91 15.37 -9.14
C PRO A 256 -8.00 14.85 -10.11
N ASN A 257 -7.61 14.38 -11.30
CA ASN A 257 -8.47 13.83 -12.33
C ASN A 257 -8.39 12.29 -12.42
N LEU A 258 -8.19 11.62 -11.27
CA LEU A 258 -8.12 10.17 -11.13
C LEU A 258 -9.19 9.44 -11.97
N GLY A 259 -8.79 8.50 -12.83
CA GLY A 259 -9.70 7.74 -13.70
C GLY A 259 -9.88 8.30 -15.12
N GLU A 260 -9.28 9.46 -15.44
CA GLU A 260 -9.17 9.94 -16.82
C GLU A 260 -7.94 9.36 -17.54
N SER A 261 -8.09 9.06 -18.84
CA SER A 261 -7.01 8.55 -19.69
C SER A 261 -5.81 9.50 -19.77
N LYS A 262 -6.04 10.82 -19.67
CA LYS A 262 -5.01 11.87 -19.78
C LYS A 262 -3.86 11.76 -18.77
N HIS A 263 -4.06 11.12 -17.61
CA HIS A 263 -3.02 11.05 -16.57
C HIS A 263 -2.16 9.77 -16.63
N GLY A 264 -2.55 8.77 -17.42
CA GLY A 264 -1.81 7.51 -17.49
C GLY A 264 -2.01 6.57 -16.29
N LYS A 265 -1.06 5.65 -16.07
CA LYS A 265 -1.14 4.58 -15.04
C LYS A 265 -0.60 5.06 -13.69
N LEU A 266 -1.33 4.81 -12.61
CA LEU A 266 -0.82 5.02 -11.25
C LEU A 266 0.31 4.05 -10.93
N LYS A 267 1.30 4.53 -10.18
CA LYS A 267 2.38 3.71 -9.62
C LYS A 267 1.86 2.85 -8.45
N ALA A 268 2.55 1.76 -8.14
CA ALA A 268 2.19 0.90 -7.01
C ALA A 268 2.06 1.63 -5.66
N SER A 269 2.95 2.57 -5.36
CA SER A 269 2.88 3.38 -4.13
C SER A 269 1.64 4.28 -4.10
N GLN A 270 1.16 4.76 -5.25
CA GLN A 270 -0.08 5.51 -5.38
C GLN A 270 -1.30 4.62 -5.17
N TRP A 271 -1.28 3.37 -5.64
CA TRP A 271 -2.34 2.40 -5.32
C TRP A 271 -2.44 2.13 -3.83
N HIS A 272 -1.31 1.94 -3.14
CA HIS A 272 -1.29 1.80 -1.69
C HIS A 272 -1.83 3.07 -0.99
N ALA A 273 -1.39 4.27 -1.40
CA ALA A 273 -1.89 5.52 -0.84
C ALA A 273 -3.41 5.68 -1.01
N LEU A 274 -3.93 5.33 -2.20
CA LEU A 274 -5.34 5.36 -2.52
C LEU A 274 -6.15 4.46 -1.57
N PHE A 275 -5.79 3.17 -1.47
CA PHE A 275 -6.58 2.20 -0.71
C PHE A 275 -6.39 2.30 0.80
N SER A 276 -5.17 2.55 1.27
CA SER A 276 -4.90 2.57 2.72
C SER A 276 -5.26 3.90 3.39
N TYR A 277 -5.30 5.03 2.66
CA TYR A 277 -5.48 6.35 3.28
C TYR A 277 -6.68 7.13 2.73
N ILE A 278 -6.90 7.13 1.41
CA ILE A 278 -7.92 7.98 0.79
C ILE A 278 -9.29 7.30 0.78
N VAL A 279 -9.36 6.06 0.29
CA VAL A 279 -10.61 5.28 0.21
C VAL A 279 -11.33 5.22 1.57
N PRO A 280 -10.67 4.93 2.72
CA PRO A 280 -11.32 4.94 4.03
C PRO A 280 -11.98 6.27 4.40
N LEU A 281 -11.37 7.39 4.02
CA LEU A 281 -11.85 8.74 4.36
C LEU A 281 -12.93 9.25 3.41
N VAL A 282 -13.01 8.72 2.19
CA VAL A 282 -13.93 9.19 1.15
C VAL A 282 -15.17 8.30 1.06
N ILE A 283 -14.99 6.98 0.99
CA ILE A 283 -16.09 6.03 0.79
C ILE A 283 -17.06 6.00 1.97
N LEU A 284 -16.58 6.21 3.21
CA LEU A 284 -17.47 6.27 4.37
C LEU A 284 -18.47 7.41 4.26
N GLU A 285 -18.05 8.61 3.86
CA GLU A 285 -18.96 9.76 3.73
C GLU A 285 -19.90 9.59 2.55
N MET A 286 -19.44 8.98 1.46
CA MET A 286 -20.26 8.76 0.27
C MET A 286 -21.40 7.77 0.50
N TYR A 287 -21.19 6.72 1.31
CA TYR A 287 -22.09 5.57 1.36
C TYR A 287 -22.60 5.19 2.75
N VAL A 288 -22.20 5.89 3.82
CA VAL A 288 -22.79 5.70 5.15
C VAL A 288 -23.70 6.88 5.49
N GLU A 289 -25.00 6.68 5.28
CA GLU A 289 -26.04 7.66 5.65
C GLU A 289 -26.32 7.68 7.16
N SER A 290 -26.42 6.50 7.78
CA SER A 290 -26.69 6.36 9.21
C SER A 290 -25.78 5.31 9.84
N VAL A 291 -25.04 5.72 10.87
CA VAL A 291 -24.10 4.86 11.60
C VAL A 291 -24.79 3.77 12.43
N ASN A 292 -26.07 3.95 12.76
CA ASN A 292 -26.85 3.00 13.55
C ASN A 292 -27.70 2.06 12.67
N ASN A 293 -27.90 2.40 11.41
CA ASN A 293 -28.73 1.63 10.48
C ASN A 293 -27.92 1.25 9.23
N LEU A 294 -26.85 0.48 9.44
CA LEU A 294 -26.04 -0.06 8.35
C LEU A 294 -26.47 -1.51 8.09
N ASP A 295 -27.35 -1.70 7.12
CA ASP A 295 -27.74 -3.02 6.65
C ASP A 295 -26.61 -3.65 5.84
N LEU A 296 -25.99 -4.70 6.37
CA LEU A 296 -24.91 -5.45 5.74
C LEU A 296 -25.40 -6.44 4.67
N GLY A 297 -26.71 -6.67 4.57
CA GLY A 297 -27.35 -7.48 3.53
C GLY A 297 -27.53 -6.70 2.22
N SER A 298 -27.78 -5.39 2.30
CA SER A 298 -27.85 -4.49 1.14
C SER A 298 -26.59 -4.51 0.26
N ASN A 299 -26.74 -4.21 -1.03
CA ASN A 299 -25.66 -3.96 -1.98
C ASN A 299 -24.67 -2.92 -1.45
N ARG A 300 -25.19 -1.85 -0.81
CA ARG A 300 -24.38 -0.83 -0.15
C ARG A 300 -23.53 -1.40 0.98
N GLY A 301 -24.13 -2.18 1.87
CA GLY A 301 -23.43 -2.84 2.97
C GLY A 301 -22.38 -3.84 2.48
N LEU A 302 -22.73 -4.66 1.50
CA LEU A 302 -21.83 -5.61 0.85
C LEU A 302 -20.65 -4.89 0.18
N PHE A 303 -20.88 -3.79 -0.53
CA PHE A 303 -19.83 -2.98 -1.15
C PHE A 303 -18.87 -2.40 -0.11
N LEU A 304 -19.40 -1.80 0.96
CA LEU A 304 -18.59 -1.24 2.05
C LEU A 304 -17.74 -2.32 2.71
N MET A 305 -18.33 -3.48 3.00
CA MET A 305 -17.61 -4.61 3.58
C MET A 305 -16.57 -5.20 2.63
N ASN A 306 -16.87 -5.30 1.34
CA ASN A 306 -15.92 -5.77 0.33
C ASN A 306 -14.69 -4.85 0.25
N THR A 307 -14.94 -3.55 0.20
CA THR A 307 -13.90 -2.51 0.21
C THR A 307 -13.08 -2.59 1.50
N ALA A 308 -13.74 -2.72 2.65
CA ALA A 308 -13.09 -2.80 3.94
C ALA A 308 -12.22 -4.06 4.10
N HIS A 309 -12.65 -5.22 3.61
CA HIS A 309 -11.82 -6.42 3.57
C HIS A 309 -10.58 -6.23 2.69
N LEU A 310 -10.72 -5.58 1.53
CA LEU A 310 -9.59 -5.29 0.64
C LEU A 310 -8.58 -4.32 1.25
N VAL A 311 -9.07 -3.26 1.90
CA VAL A 311 -8.22 -2.31 2.64
C VAL A 311 -7.53 -2.99 3.82
N HIS A 312 -8.24 -3.82 4.57
CA HIS A 312 -7.68 -4.55 5.71
C HIS A 312 -6.56 -5.49 5.27
N CYS A 313 -6.77 -6.24 4.19
CA CYS A 313 -5.73 -7.04 3.55
C CYS A 313 -4.52 -6.17 3.18
N THR A 314 -4.74 -5.05 2.50
CA THR A 314 -3.66 -4.11 2.14
C THR A 314 -2.85 -3.66 3.36
N ASN A 315 -3.52 -3.29 4.45
CA ASN A 315 -2.87 -2.87 5.69
C ASN A 315 -2.05 -4.00 6.33
N ILE A 316 -2.50 -5.26 6.23
CA ILE A 316 -1.73 -6.42 6.70
C ILE A 316 -0.44 -6.61 5.89
N LEU A 317 -0.47 -6.48 4.56
CA LEU A 317 0.71 -6.67 3.71
C LEU A 317 1.76 -5.59 3.88
N TYR A 318 1.33 -4.34 4.07
CA TYR A 318 2.21 -3.19 4.21
C TYR A 318 2.65 -2.93 5.67
N ALA A 319 2.27 -3.81 6.60
CA ALA A 319 2.73 -3.74 7.97
C ALA A 319 4.21 -4.13 8.08
N HIS A 320 5.01 -3.37 8.85
CA HIS A 320 6.42 -3.66 9.10
C HIS A 320 6.63 -4.64 10.26
N LYS A 321 5.55 -5.09 10.91
CA LYS A 321 5.57 -6.07 11.98
C LYS A 321 4.65 -7.22 11.62
N PHE A 322 5.16 -8.43 11.76
CA PHE A 322 4.41 -9.66 11.49
C PHE A 322 4.11 -10.39 12.80
N LYS A 323 2.92 -10.96 12.89
CA LYS A 323 2.52 -11.92 13.93
C LYS A 323 1.98 -13.17 13.24
N SER A 324 2.11 -14.34 13.85
CA SER A 324 1.56 -15.58 13.28
C SER A 324 0.06 -15.47 12.92
N LYS A 325 -0.73 -14.78 13.78
CA LYS A 325 -2.15 -14.49 13.53
C LYS A 325 -2.40 -13.65 12.27
N SER A 326 -1.42 -12.88 11.77
CA SER A 326 -1.56 -12.06 10.56
C SER A 326 -1.88 -12.91 9.33
N ALA A 327 -1.25 -14.08 9.20
CA ALA A 327 -1.46 -14.99 8.07
C ALA A 327 -2.89 -15.57 8.07
N THR A 328 -3.39 -15.96 9.25
CA THR A 328 -4.76 -16.46 9.41
C THR A 328 -5.80 -15.35 9.15
N LEU A 329 -5.54 -14.14 9.65
CA LEU A 329 -6.42 -13.00 9.40
C LEU A 329 -6.46 -12.66 7.92
N TRP A 330 -5.30 -12.61 7.24
CA TRP A 330 -5.22 -12.44 5.79
C TRP A 330 -6.12 -13.44 5.07
N GLN A 331 -5.95 -14.74 5.34
CA GLN A 331 -6.70 -15.80 4.66
C GLN A 331 -8.20 -15.61 4.83
N SER A 332 -8.66 -15.38 6.07
CA SER A 332 -10.07 -15.14 6.37
C SER A 332 -10.63 -13.92 5.63
N TYR A 333 -9.93 -12.79 5.67
CA TYR A 333 -10.43 -11.56 5.05
C TYR A 333 -10.33 -11.55 3.53
N TYR A 334 -9.31 -12.18 2.97
CA TYR A 334 -9.15 -12.31 1.53
C TYR A 334 -10.23 -13.23 0.94
N MET A 335 -10.57 -14.34 1.60
CA MET A 335 -11.71 -15.20 1.22
C MET A 335 -13.02 -14.40 1.24
N LYS A 336 -13.31 -13.68 2.34
CA LYS A 336 -14.51 -12.82 2.43
C LYS A 336 -14.55 -11.76 1.32
N TYR A 337 -13.42 -11.14 1.02
CA TYR A 337 -13.31 -10.21 -0.11
C TYR A 337 -13.64 -10.89 -1.44
N SER A 338 -13.09 -12.07 -1.70
CA SER A 338 -13.31 -12.81 -2.94
C SER A 338 -14.76 -13.29 -3.10
N ASP A 339 -15.36 -13.83 -2.03
CA ASP A 339 -16.74 -14.31 -2.03
C ASP A 339 -17.73 -13.18 -2.30
N THR A 340 -17.56 -12.05 -1.62
CA THR A 340 -18.43 -10.88 -1.84
C THR A 340 -18.19 -10.24 -3.21
N CYS A 341 -16.97 -10.31 -3.77
CA CYS A 341 -16.70 -9.85 -5.13
C CYS A 341 -17.51 -10.62 -6.18
N MET A 342 -17.70 -11.93 -6.01
CA MET A 342 -18.53 -12.73 -6.93
C MET A 342 -20.00 -12.29 -6.91
N LYS A 343 -20.50 -11.92 -5.72
CA LYS A 343 -21.88 -11.42 -5.54
C LYS A 343 -22.09 -10.04 -6.15
N LEU A 344 -21.15 -9.10 -5.91
CA LEU A 344 -21.27 -7.71 -6.34
C LEU A 344 -20.95 -7.49 -7.82
N PHE A 345 -20.05 -8.28 -8.38
CA PHE A 345 -19.51 -8.05 -9.72
C PHE A 345 -19.63 -9.34 -10.56
N PRO A 346 -20.87 -9.77 -10.89
CA PRO A 346 -21.07 -10.93 -11.74
C PRO A 346 -20.37 -10.69 -13.10
N ASN A 347 -19.74 -11.73 -13.64
CA ASN A 347 -19.00 -11.72 -14.91
C ASN A 347 -17.61 -11.05 -14.91
N VAL A 348 -17.06 -10.61 -13.77
CA VAL A 348 -15.67 -10.12 -13.73
C VAL A 348 -14.67 -11.28 -13.68
N LYS A 349 -13.86 -11.40 -14.75
CA LYS A 349 -12.84 -12.46 -14.88
C LYS A 349 -11.80 -12.41 -13.75
N ILE A 350 -11.62 -13.54 -13.08
CA ILE A 350 -10.51 -13.75 -12.15
C ILE A 350 -9.19 -13.80 -12.92
N LYS A 351 -8.23 -12.98 -12.49
CA LYS A 351 -6.86 -12.93 -13.03
C LYS A 351 -5.89 -13.79 -12.20
N PRO A 352 -4.78 -14.29 -12.78
CA PRO A 352 -3.75 -15.05 -12.06
C PRO A 352 -3.28 -14.39 -10.75
N ASN A 353 -3.23 -13.06 -10.72
CA ASN A 353 -2.83 -12.30 -9.52
C ASN A 353 -3.71 -12.56 -8.29
N HIS A 354 -5.00 -12.86 -8.50
CA HIS A 354 -5.90 -13.23 -7.41
C HIS A 354 -5.57 -14.61 -6.84
N HIS A 355 -5.11 -15.54 -7.68
CA HIS A 355 -4.65 -16.85 -7.24
C HIS A 355 -3.30 -16.75 -6.53
N TYR A 356 -2.34 -15.98 -7.05
CA TYR A 356 -1.07 -15.75 -6.35
C TYR A 356 -1.28 -15.14 -4.96
N ALA A 357 -2.30 -14.28 -4.79
CA ALA A 357 -2.62 -13.71 -3.49
C ALA A 357 -3.09 -14.75 -2.44
N LEU A 358 -3.54 -15.95 -2.86
CA LEU A 358 -3.83 -17.06 -1.95
C LEU A 358 -2.57 -17.64 -1.30
N HIS A 359 -1.40 -17.44 -1.90
CA HIS A 359 -0.12 -17.89 -1.37
C HIS A 359 0.54 -16.87 -0.41
N LEU A 360 -0.03 -15.67 -0.25
CA LEU A 360 0.54 -14.66 0.63
C LEU A 360 0.67 -15.10 2.10
N PRO A 361 -0.23 -15.92 2.70
CA PRO A 361 -0.01 -16.49 4.03
C PRO A 361 1.30 -17.27 4.15
N ASP A 362 1.56 -18.19 3.20
CA ASP A 362 2.79 -18.99 3.17
C ASP A 362 4.02 -18.07 2.99
N GLN A 363 3.92 -17.05 2.13
CA GLN A 363 4.98 -16.08 1.91
C GLN A 363 5.28 -15.24 3.17
N MET A 364 4.25 -14.81 3.90
CA MET A 364 4.43 -14.06 5.15
C MET A 364 5.08 -14.92 6.24
N ILE A 365 4.75 -16.22 6.31
CA ILE A 365 5.37 -17.15 7.25
C ILE A 365 6.84 -17.37 6.91
N ALA A 366 7.18 -17.50 5.62
CA ALA A 366 8.54 -17.73 5.16
C ALA A 366 9.45 -16.50 5.29
N TRP A 367 8.96 -15.32 4.91
CA TRP A 367 9.76 -14.10 4.77
C TRP A 367 9.55 -13.06 5.88
N GLY A 368 8.53 -13.24 6.71
CA GLY A 368 8.09 -12.22 7.68
C GLY A 368 7.35 -11.07 7.00
N PRO A 369 7.55 -9.81 7.45
CA PRO A 369 6.91 -8.64 6.83
C PRO A 369 7.28 -8.51 5.35
N LEU A 370 6.30 -8.73 4.45
CA LEU A 370 6.55 -8.77 3.00
C LEU A 370 7.02 -7.44 2.43
N ILE A 371 6.75 -6.31 3.09
CA ILE A 371 7.30 -5.01 2.71
C ILE A 371 8.85 -4.99 2.76
N GLY A 372 9.47 -5.82 3.60
CA GLY A 372 10.93 -5.93 3.70
C GLY A 372 11.59 -6.67 2.53
N VAL A 373 10.82 -7.45 1.79
CA VAL A 373 11.26 -8.20 0.59
C VAL A 373 10.55 -7.74 -0.68
N ALA A 374 9.93 -6.56 -0.64
CA ALA A 374 9.20 -5.97 -1.76
C ALA A 374 10.14 -5.34 -2.79
N GLU A 375 9.66 -5.19 -4.01
CA GLU A 375 10.44 -4.80 -5.18
C GLU A 375 10.80 -3.31 -5.23
N PHE A 376 10.25 -2.49 -4.32
CA PHE A 376 10.40 -1.02 -4.33
C PHE A 376 11.86 -0.54 -4.36
N GLY A 377 12.76 -1.22 -3.65
CA GLY A 377 14.18 -0.87 -3.64
C GLY A 377 14.85 -1.10 -5.00
N GLY A 378 14.58 -2.25 -5.61
CA GLY A 378 15.08 -2.61 -6.93
C GLY A 378 14.54 -1.67 -8.03
N GLU A 379 13.24 -1.40 -8.02
CA GLU A 379 12.60 -0.47 -8.97
C GLU A 379 13.13 0.96 -8.87
N ARG A 380 13.43 1.43 -7.65
CA ARG A 380 14.07 2.75 -7.47
C ARG A 380 15.44 2.78 -8.12
N LEU A 381 16.26 1.75 -7.87
CA LEU A 381 17.57 1.63 -8.50
C LEU A 381 17.47 1.56 -10.02
N ILE A 382 16.53 0.78 -10.57
CA ILE A 382 16.27 0.71 -12.01
C ILE A 382 15.91 2.11 -12.55
N GLY A 383 15.00 2.82 -11.88
CA GLY A 383 14.62 4.18 -12.26
C GLY A 383 15.78 5.19 -12.19
N ASP A 384 16.69 5.05 -11.23
CA ASP A 384 17.90 5.86 -11.14
C ASP A 384 18.84 5.59 -12.33
N LEU A 385 19.02 4.32 -12.68
CA LEU A 385 19.83 3.90 -13.82
C LEU A 385 19.21 4.35 -15.16
N GLN A 386 17.88 4.29 -15.31
CA GLN A 386 17.17 4.74 -16.51
C GLN A 386 17.27 6.26 -16.74
N ARG A 387 17.52 7.07 -15.70
CA ARG A 387 17.68 8.53 -15.83
C ARG A 387 19.07 8.94 -16.30
N ILE A 388 20.03 8.01 -16.35
CA ILE A 388 21.36 8.29 -16.87
C ILE A 388 21.23 8.59 -18.36
N LYS A 389 21.63 9.80 -18.75
CA LYS A 389 21.66 10.19 -20.16
C LYS A 389 22.68 9.34 -20.90
N THR A 390 22.23 8.66 -21.93
CA THR A 390 23.07 7.90 -22.86
C THR A 390 23.08 8.61 -24.21
N ASN A 391 24.04 8.28 -25.08
CA ASN A 391 24.11 8.81 -26.44
C ASN A 391 23.35 7.92 -27.44
N ASP A 392 22.38 7.13 -26.94
CA ASP A 392 21.54 6.18 -27.68
C ASP A 392 22.28 5.12 -28.51
N ARG A 393 23.61 4.97 -28.33
CA ARG A 393 24.38 3.88 -28.93
C ARG A 393 24.19 2.62 -28.10
N ILE A 394 23.28 1.74 -28.55
CA ILE A 394 22.86 0.52 -27.85
C ILE A 394 24.08 -0.29 -27.34
N ASP A 395 25.10 -0.48 -28.17
CA ASP A 395 26.29 -1.28 -27.83
C ASP A 395 27.14 -0.67 -26.69
N ALA A 396 27.12 0.65 -26.54
CA ALA A 396 27.85 1.39 -25.49
C ALA A 396 26.95 1.77 -24.30
N MET A 397 25.63 1.58 -24.44
CA MET A 397 24.63 2.04 -23.50
C MET A 397 24.79 1.36 -22.14
N ASN A 398 24.94 0.03 -22.14
CA ASN A 398 25.07 -0.76 -20.91
C ASN A 398 26.30 -0.35 -20.10
N LEU A 399 27.46 -0.19 -20.76
CA LEU A 399 28.70 0.25 -20.13
C LEU A 399 28.57 1.67 -19.57
N THR A 400 27.89 2.57 -20.31
CA THR A 400 27.67 3.96 -19.89
C THR A 400 26.80 4.02 -18.63
N ILE A 401 25.67 3.30 -18.62
CA ILE A 401 24.74 3.21 -17.48
C ILE A 401 25.50 2.70 -16.25
N MET A 402 26.25 1.60 -16.38
CA MET A 402 26.99 1.03 -15.26
C MET A 402 28.10 1.97 -14.76
N SER A 403 28.89 2.54 -15.66
CA SER A 403 29.99 3.44 -15.30
C SER A 403 29.48 4.70 -14.58
N LYS A 404 28.41 5.30 -15.09
CA LYS A 404 27.78 6.48 -14.49
C LYS A 404 27.06 6.15 -13.18
N GLY A 405 26.39 4.99 -13.10
CA GLY A 405 25.79 4.49 -11.88
C GLY A 405 26.82 4.32 -10.76
N CYS A 406 27.95 3.68 -11.04
CA CYS A 406 29.04 3.54 -10.07
C CYS A 406 29.67 4.88 -9.68
N GLN A 407 29.83 5.82 -10.63
CA GLN A 407 30.30 7.18 -10.32
C GLN A 407 29.34 7.91 -9.38
N MET A 408 28.04 7.82 -9.63
CA MET A 408 27.00 8.43 -8.80
C MET A 408 26.97 7.83 -7.39
N GLN A 409 27.07 6.51 -7.29
CA GLN A 409 27.18 5.82 -5.99
C GLN A 409 28.39 6.32 -5.19
N ARG A 410 29.57 6.39 -5.82
CA ARG A 410 30.79 6.91 -5.16
C ARG A 410 30.64 8.36 -4.70
N LEU A 411 29.94 9.19 -5.47
CA LEU A 411 29.67 10.58 -5.09
C LEU A 411 28.70 10.65 -3.89
N MET A 412 27.64 9.84 -3.90
CA MET A 412 26.65 9.78 -2.82
C MET A 412 27.21 9.28 -1.48
N GLU A 413 28.28 8.50 -1.51
CA GLU A 413 28.97 8.03 -0.29
C GLU A 413 29.90 9.09 0.32
N ARG A 414 30.21 10.18 -0.38
CA ARG A 414 31.06 11.26 0.19
C ARG A 414 30.27 12.07 1.22
N ASP A 415 30.88 12.30 2.38
CA ASP A 415 30.30 13.07 3.47
C ASP A 415 29.91 14.50 3.05
N ASP A 416 30.72 15.13 2.19
CA ASP A 416 30.45 16.46 1.60
C ASP A 416 29.08 16.50 0.89
N PHE A 417 28.77 15.43 0.13
CA PHE A 417 27.54 15.33 -0.64
C PHE A 417 26.34 15.02 0.24
N ARG A 418 26.54 14.19 1.29
CA ARG A 418 25.53 13.95 2.32
C ARG A 418 25.19 15.23 3.09
N GLY A 419 26.20 16.07 3.37
CA GLY A 419 26.03 17.39 3.97
C GLY A 419 25.20 18.34 3.10
N LEU A 420 25.46 18.38 1.78
CA LEU A 420 24.70 19.19 0.83
C LEU A 420 23.22 18.78 0.73
N LEU A 421 22.91 17.47 0.76
CA LEU A 421 21.53 16.98 0.75
C LEU A 421 20.77 17.26 2.06
N ALA A 422 21.47 17.41 3.18
CA ALA A 422 20.86 17.79 4.46
C ALA A 422 20.43 19.26 4.52
N ILE A 423 21.01 20.13 3.70
CA ILE A 423 20.70 21.57 3.62
C ILE A 423 19.30 21.82 3.04
N ASP A 424 18.75 20.87 2.26
CA ASP A 424 17.39 20.93 1.71
C ASP A 424 16.29 20.46 2.67
N THR A 425 16.61 20.19 3.95
CA THR A 425 15.56 20.24 4.97
C THR A 425 15.10 21.69 5.10
N PRO A 426 13.81 22.01 4.92
CA PRO A 426 13.28 23.35 5.13
C PRO A 426 13.33 23.66 6.64
N GLY A 427 14.51 24.00 7.12
CA GLY A 427 14.84 24.35 8.50
C GLY A 427 15.87 25.48 8.60
N SER A 428 16.51 25.86 7.48
CA SER A 428 17.50 26.96 7.44
C SER A 428 16.99 28.25 6.79
N ALA A 429 15.86 28.24 6.08
CA ALA A 429 15.26 29.47 5.53
C ALA A 429 14.38 30.17 6.58
N ASP A 430 14.84 31.34 7.03
CA ASP A 430 14.15 32.32 7.88
C ASP A 430 13.61 31.82 9.23
N ARG A 431 14.52 31.68 10.19
CA ARG A 431 14.17 31.83 11.61
C ARG A 431 13.75 33.27 11.86
N ARG A 432 12.47 33.62 11.64
CA ARG A 432 11.85 34.73 12.37
C ARG A 432 11.84 34.36 13.84
N VAL A 433 12.92 34.68 14.55
CA VAL A 433 13.11 34.42 15.97
C VAL A 433 12.01 35.14 16.73
N HIS A 434 10.94 34.42 17.07
CA HIS A 434 10.05 34.88 18.11
C HIS A 434 10.83 34.75 19.41
N GLY A 435 10.98 35.86 20.12
CA GLY A 435 11.63 35.88 21.42
C GLY A 435 10.93 34.92 22.40
N ASN A 436 11.61 34.65 23.51
CA ASN A 436 11.04 33.84 24.57
C ASN A 436 9.73 34.47 25.07
N ILE A 437 8.67 33.67 25.14
CA ILE A 437 7.36 34.09 25.64
C ILE A 437 7.04 33.35 26.94
N ARG A 438 6.24 33.97 27.80
CA ARG A 438 5.71 33.30 28.99
C ARG A 438 4.39 32.60 28.64
N LEU A 439 4.26 31.32 28.98
CA LEU A 439 3.02 30.58 28.76
C LEU A 439 1.85 31.18 29.56
N LYS A 440 0.69 31.27 28.91
CA LYS A 440 -0.59 31.56 29.56
C LYS A 440 -0.88 30.48 30.61
N LYS A 441 -1.59 30.88 31.68
CA LYS A 441 -1.90 30.02 32.84
C LYS A 441 -2.37 28.61 32.45
N GLY A 442 -3.38 28.49 31.58
CA GLY A 442 -3.90 27.18 31.16
C GLY A 442 -2.87 26.26 30.48
N ARG A 443 -2.09 26.77 29.52
CA ARG A 443 -1.03 25.98 28.84
C ARG A 443 0.15 25.68 29.76
N TYR A 444 0.48 26.61 30.66
CA TYR A 444 1.50 26.39 31.68
C TYR A 444 1.12 25.25 32.62
N GLU A 445 -0.13 25.23 33.10
CA GLU A 445 -0.63 24.15 33.95
C GLU A 445 -0.67 22.79 33.23
N LEU A 446 -0.98 22.78 31.92
CA LEU A 446 -0.90 21.56 31.12
C LEU A 446 0.53 21.03 31.03
N LEU A 447 1.50 21.92 30.78
CA LEU A 447 2.91 21.55 30.73
C LEU A 447 3.41 21.06 32.09
N LEU A 448 3.09 21.78 33.18
CA LEU A 448 3.47 21.39 34.53
C LEU A 448 2.88 20.02 34.91
N ARG A 449 1.58 19.81 34.66
CA ARG A 449 0.93 18.51 34.91
C ARG A 449 1.55 17.39 34.09
N HIS A 450 2.00 17.68 32.88
CA HIS A 450 2.67 16.69 32.04
C HIS A 450 4.06 16.33 32.61
N VAL A 451 4.91 17.32 32.87
CA VAL A 451 6.27 17.10 33.42
C VAL A 451 6.20 16.42 34.79
N ALA A 452 5.27 16.83 35.65
CA ALA A 452 5.08 16.26 36.98
C ALA A 452 4.70 14.76 36.99
N ARG A 453 4.20 14.21 35.88
CA ARG A 453 3.95 12.76 35.75
C ARG A 453 5.22 11.95 35.64
N SER A 454 6.26 12.53 35.04
CA SER A 454 7.53 11.87 34.79
C SER A 454 8.61 12.27 35.81
N ASP A 455 8.49 13.44 36.41
CA ASP A 455 9.45 13.97 37.37
C ASP A 455 8.73 14.66 38.55
N THR A 456 8.78 14.04 39.73
CA THR A 456 8.12 14.53 40.95
C THR A 456 8.87 15.67 41.66
N THR A 457 10.07 16.01 41.19
CA THR A 457 10.88 17.12 41.72
C THR A 457 10.41 18.48 41.20
N VAL A 458 9.56 18.51 40.17
CA VAL A 458 9.06 19.77 39.60
C VAL A 458 7.96 20.39 40.47
N VAL A 459 8.00 21.70 40.65
CA VAL A 459 6.95 22.49 41.31
C VAL A 459 6.47 23.65 40.46
N HIS A 460 5.34 24.22 40.84
CA HIS A 460 4.76 25.38 40.19
C HIS A 460 5.71 26.59 40.29
N ARG A 461 5.75 27.44 39.26
CA ARG A 461 6.62 28.63 39.19
C ARG A 461 6.37 29.65 40.31
N ASP A 462 5.15 29.64 40.83
CA ASP A 462 4.70 30.55 41.88
C ASP A 462 4.80 29.90 43.28
N THR A 463 5.37 28.68 43.39
CA THR A 463 5.63 28.04 44.69
C THR A 463 6.81 28.72 45.39
N PHE A 464 6.55 29.39 46.50
CA PHE A 464 7.58 29.99 47.33
C PHE A 464 7.23 29.84 48.83
N PRO A 465 8.17 29.40 49.70
CA PRO A 465 9.51 28.92 49.36
C PRO A 465 9.48 27.57 48.61
N ILE A 466 10.47 27.33 47.74
CA ILE A 466 10.59 26.07 47.01
C ILE A 466 11.02 24.97 48.00
N PRO A 467 10.29 23.84 48.12
CA PRO A 467 10.67 22.76 49.02
C PRO A 467 12.06 22.18 48.67
N ASN A 468 12.80 21.74 49.69
CA ASN A 468 14.12 21.15 49.51
C ASN A 468 14.10 19.99 48.50
N GLY A 469 15.06 20.00 47.58
CA GLY A 469 15.19 19.00 46.51
C GLY A 469 14.22 19.17 45.33
N LYS A 470 13.38 20.22 45.34
CA LYS A 470 12.45 20.52 44.23
C LYS A 470 12.92 21.73 43.41
N LYS A 471 12.45 21.83 42.17
CA LYS A 471 12.77 22.93 41.24
C LYS A 471 11.53 23.46 40.55
N ALA A 472 11.43 24.79 40.44
CA ALA A 472 10.30 25.45 39.80
C ALA A 472 10.40 25.39 38.27
N LEU A 473 9.31 25.00 37.61
CA LEU A 473 9.23 25.05 36.15
C LEU A 473 8.94 26.48 35.68
N SER A 474 9.91 27.15 35.06
CA SER A 474 9.82 28.57 34.64
C SER A 474 8.55 28.91 33.82
N GLY A 475 8.22 28.08 32.83
CA GLY A 475 7.13 28.36 31.89
C GLY A 475 7.44 29.40 30.82
N ILE A 476 8.70 29.82 30.73
CA ILE A 476 9.25 30.58 29.59
C ILE A 476 9.56 29.59 28.47
N VAL A 477 9.02 29.85 27.28
CA VAL A 477 9.10 28.97 26.12
C VAL A 477 9.39 29.75 24.85
N LYS A 478 9.96 29.08 23.86
CA LYS A 478 10.23 29.61 22.52
C LYS A 478 9.26 28.96 21.52
N PRO A 479 8.40 29.74 20.84
CA PRO A 479 7.55 29.21 19.78
C PRO A 479 8.39 28.74 18.59
N VAL A 480 8.12 27.53 18.10
CA VAL A 480 8.75 26.98 16.90
C VAL A 480 7.71 26.51 15.90
N ARG A 481 8.07 26.44 14.61
CA ARG A 481 7.16 25.96 13.55
C ARG A 481 7.01 24.45 13.53
N SER A 482 8.06 23.74 13.92
CA SER A 482 8.12 22.29 13.93
C SER A 482 9.04 21.76 15.01
N VAL A 483 8.86 20.50 15.38
CA VAL A 483 9.69 19.76 16.33
C VAL A 483 9.99 18.39 15.72
N ASP A 484 11.25 17.95 15.84
CA ASP A 484 11.66 16.62 15.43
C ASP A 484 11.29 15.59 16.52
N CYS A 485 10.54 14.56 16.12
CA CYS A 485 10.04 13.48 16.96
C CYS A 485 10.67 12.16 16.53
N GLY A 486 12.00 12.05 16.66
CA GLY A 486 12.74 10.82 16.32
C GLY A 486 12.83 10.55 14.82
N GLY A 487 13.10 11.58 14.02
CA GLY A 487 13.13 11.53 12.55
C GLY A 487 11.81 11.93 11.90
N LEU A 488 10.74 12.10 12.69
CA LEU A 488 9.45 12.59 12.23
C LEU A 488 9.30 14.08 12.50
N VAL A 489 9.32 14.91 11.45
CA VAL A 489 9.12 16.35 11.60
C VAL A 489 7.64 16.67 11.72
N VAL A 490 7.21 17.07 12.91
CA VAL A 490 5.84 17.48 13.23
C VAL A 490 5.75 19.00 13.23
N GLY A 491 4.68 19.57 12.67
CA GLY A 491 4.51 21.01 12.55
C GLY A 491 3.10 21.51 12.87
N CYS A 492 2.95 22.83 12.94
CA CYS A 492 1.66 23.46 13.22
C CYS A 492 0.72 23.55 12.01
N VAL A 493 1.23 23.28 10.80
CA VAL A 493 0.52 23.46 9.53
C VAL A 493 0.44 22.15 8.74
N GLN A 494 -0.54 22.07 7.85
CA GLN A 494 -0.68 20.96 6.92
C GLN A 494 0.57 20.85 6.04
N PRO A 495 1.01 19.62 5.71
CA PRO A 495 0.39 18.33 6.06
C PRO A 495 0.95 17.69 7.36
N ARG A 496 1.70 18.43 8.18
CA ARG A 496 2.48 17.89 9.33
C ARG A 496 1.80 18.07 10.69
N ASN A 497 0.52 18.41 10.70
CA ASN A 497 -0.21 18.89 11.88
C ASN A 497 -1.19 17.88 12.48
N CYS A 498 -1.33 16.67 11.95
CA CYS A 498 -2.15 15.62 12.56
C CYS A 498 -1.25 14.50 13.07
N VAL A 499 -1.28 14.26 14.37
CA VAL A 499 -0.36 13.36 15.07
C VAL A 499 -1.09 12.21 15.76
N VAL A 500 -0.39 11.08 15.83
CA VAL A 500 -0.73 9.93 16.65
C VAL A 500 0.31 9.81 17.74
N GLY A 501 -0.11 9.99 18.98
CA GLY A 501 0.75 9.84 20.16
C GLY A 501 0.42 8.59 20.96
N ARG A 502 1.33 8.20 21.83
CA ARG A 502 1.14 7.16 22.85
C ARG A 502 1.56 7.71 24.21
N VAL A 503 0.59 7.84 25.11
CA VAL A 503 0.80 8.30 26.48
C VAL A 503 0.43 7.16 27.42
N GLY A 504 1.44 6.51 28.01
CA GLY A 504 1.28 5.22 28.67
C GLY A 504 0.79 4.16 27.68
N GLU A 505 -0.28 3.43 28.02
CA GLU A 505 -0.89 2.43 27.14
C GLU A 505 -1.94 3.00 26.19
N LYS A 506 -2.26 4.30 26.29
CA LYS A 506 -3.34 4.92 25.52
C LYS A 506 -2.81 5.58 24.25
N THR A 507 -3.35 5.16 23.11
CA THR A 507 -3.18 5.87 21.84
C THR A 507 -4.05 7.13 21.85
N ILE A 508 -3.48 8.23 21.37
CA ILE A 508 -4.14 9.52 21.27
C ILE A 508 -4.00 10.07 19.86
N TYR A 509 -5.01 10.82 19.45
CA TYR A 509 -5.05 11.49 18.15
C TYR A 509 -5.25 12.98 18.39
N GLY A 510 -4.61 13.82 17.60
CA GLY A 510 -4.85 15.25 17.73
C GLY A 510 -4.24 16.11 16.64
N LEU A 511 -4.75 17.34 16.56
CA LEU A 511 -4.25 18.37 15.67
C LEU A 511 -3.31 19.31 16.42
N VAL A 512 -2.09 19.47 15.92
CA VAL A 512 -1.08 20.34 16.49
C VAL A 512 -1.53 21.80 16.33
N LYS A 513 -1.70 22.49 17.46
CA LYS A 513 -2.01 23.92 17.49
C LYS A 513 -0.74 24.76 17.52
N GLN A 514 0.26 24.34 18.29
CA GLN A 514 1.50 25.07 18.46
C GLN A 514 2.64 24.16 18.91
N CYS A 515 3.84 24.37 18.39
CA CYS A 515 5.06 23.74 18.87
C CYS A 515 5.89 24.73 19.70
N TYR A 516 6.55 24.22 20.74
CA TYR A 516 7.39 25.00 21.63
C TYR A 516 8.69 24.28 21.96
N GLU A 517 9.72 25.06 22.24
CA GLU A 517 10.94 24.62 22.93
C GLU A 517 11.04 25.34 24.27
N TYR A 518 11.58 24.67 25.29
CA TYR A 518 11.81 25.26 26.60
C TYR A 518 13.01 24.62 27.27
N VAL A 519 13.59 25.32 28.25
CA VAL A 519 14.60 24.75 29.14
C VAL A 519 13.86 24.16 30.33
N ASP A 520 14.03 22.87 30.58
CA ASP A 520 13.40 22.18 31.70
C ASP A 520 13.99 22.62 33.05
N HIS A 521 13.42 22.13 34.16
CA HIS A 521 13.90 22.47 35.50
C HIS A 521 15.31 21.91 35.80
N ASN A 522 15.86 21.06 34.92
CA ASN A 522 17.22 20.53 35.01
C ASN A 522 18.21 21.22 34.04
N GLY A 523 17.79 22.25 33.31
CA GLY A 523 18.65 22.99 32.40
C GLY A 523 18.77 22.37 31.00
N VAL A 524 17.96 21.35 30.68
CA VAL A 524 17.99 20.66 29.38
C VAL A 524 16.96 21.27 28.44
N GLN A 525 17.37 21.57 27.20
CA GLN A 525 16.45 22.03 26.16
C GLN A 525 15.53 20.88 25.71
N ARG A 526 14.22 21.09 25.78
CA ARG A 526 13.20 20.12 25.35
C ARG A 526 12.19 20.76 24.42
N GLY A 527 11.69 19.97 23.47
CA GLY A 527 10.51 20.31 22.66
C GLY A 527 9.23 19.78 23.30
N PHE A 528 8.10 20.44 23.04
CA PHE A 528 6.77 19.88 23.28
C PHE A 528 5.74 20.48 22.30
N LEU A 529 4.63 19.77 22.16
CA LEU A 529 3.54 20.09 21.26
C LEU A 529 2.28 20.40 22.08
N ILE A 530 1.59 21.48 21.75
CA ILE A 530 0.20 21.69 22.17
C ILE A 530 -0.70 21.12 21.08
N VAL A 531 -1.50 20.14 21.46
CA VAL A 531 -2.33 19.35 20.55
C VAL A 531 -3.78 19.44 20.98
N GLU A 532 -4.68 19.74 20.04
CA GLU A 532 -6.13 19.69 20.23
C GLU A 532 -6.61 18.24 20.05
N LYS A 533 -7.26 17.71 21.08
CA LYS A 533 -7.65 16.30 21.14
C LYS A 533 -8.70 15.95 20.09
N ILE A 534 -8.45 14.87 19.35
CA ILE A 534 -9.46 14.16 18.57
C ILE A 534 -9.99 13.02 19.43
N VAL A 535 -11.31 13.02 19.68
CA VAL A 535 -11.98 11.97 20.44
C VAL A 535 -12.60 10.97 19.47
N ASP A 536 -12.12 9.73 19.53
CA ASP A 536 -12.71 8.61 18.79
C ASP A 536 -14.14 8.34 19.30
N ARG A 537 -15.12 8.49 18.41
CA ARG A 537 -16.54 8.26 18.72
C ARG A 537 -16.95 6.81 18.45
N TYR A 538 -16.18 6.10 17.62
CA TYR A 538 -16.46 4.76 17.14
C TYR A 538 -15.32 3.77 17.40
N PRO A 539 -14.79 3.67 18.64
CA PRO A 539 -13.80 2.65 18.96
C PRO A 539 -14.39 1.24 18.77
N LYS A 540 -13.50 0.27 18.53
CA LYS A 540 -13.86 -1.14 18.39
C LYS A 540 -14.56 -1.64 19.66
N ALA A 541 -15.87 -1.77 19.57
CA ALA A 541 -16.74 -2.27 20.63
C ALA A 541 -17.92 -3.02 20.00
N LEU A 542 -18.36 -4.10 20.64
CA LEU A 542 -19.48 -4.93 20.20
C LEU A 542 -20.73 -4.62 21.02
N ARG A 543 -21.91 -5.00 20.50
CA ARG A 543 -23.23 -4.90 21.17
C ARG A 543 -23.71 -3.47 21.43
N LEU A 544 -23.32 -2.53 20.58
CA LEU A 544 -23.86 -1.17 20.52
C LEU A 544 -24.68 -0.98 19.23
N PRO A 545 -25.61 -0.01 19.15
CA PRO A 545 -26.37 0.25 17.92
C PRO A 545 -25.51 0.50 16.67
N SER A 546 -24.30 1.06 16.85
CA SER A 546 -23.33 1.33 15.78
C SER A 546 -22.29 0.21 15.57
N THR A 547 -22.57 -1.04 16.00
CA THR A 547 -21.60 -2.14 15.93
C THR A 547 -21.07 -2.37 14.51
N ASN A 548 -21.94 -2.36 13.49
CA ASN A 548 -21.54 -2.57 12.09
C ASN A 548 -20.60 -1.46 11.61
N PHE A 549 -20.92 -0.19 11.91
CA PHE A 549 -20.07 0.95 11.56
C PHE A 549 -18.73 0.94 12.29
N ARG A 550 -18.70 0.55 13.58
CA ARG A 550 -17.45 0.39 14.35
C ARG A 550 -16.56 -0.70 13.76
N TYR A 551 -17.16 -1.81 13.34
CA TYR A 551 -16.43 -2.89 12.68
C TYR A 551 -15.87 -2.47 11.32
N LEU A 552 -16.65 -1.69 10.55
CA LEU A 552 -16.20 -1.10 9.29
C LEU A 552 -15.01 -0.15 9.49
N CYS A 553 -15.08 0.75 10.48
CA CYS A 553 -13.97 1.63 10.85
C CYS A 553 -12.70 0.85 11.22
N PHE A 554 -12.85 -0.23 12.01
CA PHE A 554 -11.75 -1.12 12.37
C PHE A 554 -11.08 -1.77 11.15
N LEU A 555 -11.87 -2.32 10.22
CA LEU A 555 -11.33 -2.98 9.03
C LEU A 555 -10.61 -1.98 8.10
N LEU A 556 -11.22 -0.81 7.89
CA LEU A 556 -10.65 0.26 7.09
C LEU A 556 -9.43 0.92 7.74
N GLY A 557 -9.25 0.75 9.06
CA GLY A 557 -8.14 1.37 9.77
C GLY A 557 -8.31 2.87 10.00
N VAL A 558 -9.55 3.33 10.08
CA VAL A 558 -9.90 4.74 10.21
C VAL A 558 -10.53 5.01 11.58
N VAL A 559 -10.14 6.13 12.16
CA VAL A 559 -10.72 6.69 13.37
C VAL A 559 -11.68 7.80 12.95
N VAL A 560 -12.96 7.62 13.26
CA VAL A 560 -14.00 8.64 13.03
C VAL A 560 -14.32 9.28 14.36
N GLY A 561 -14.12 10.60 14.44
CA GLY A 561 -14.16 11.30 15.70
C GLY A 561 -14.49 12.78 15.58
N GLU A 562 -14.35 13.44 16.73
CA GLU A 562 -14.65 14.86 16.90
C GLU A 562 -13.40 15.57 17.41
N VAL A 563 -13.03 16.67 16.76
CA VAL A 563 -12.03 17.60 17.31
C VAL A 563 -12.72 18.40 18.41
N LYS A 564 -12.35 18.20 19.68
CA LYS A 564 -12.96 18.94 20.80
C LYS A 564 -12.28 20.31 20.98
N PRO A 565 -12.97 21.44 20.68
CA PRO A 565 -12.37 22.76 20.83
C PRO A 565 -11.98 23.02 22.28
N GLY A 566 -10.77 23.54 22.50
CA GLY A 566 -10.26 23.87 23.83
C GLY A 566 -9.81 22.67 24.68
N ALA A 567 -10.01 21.43 24.21
CA ALA A 567 -9.44 20.23 24.83
C ALA A 567 -7.96 20.07 24.43
N GLU A 568 -7.12 21.03 24.84
CA GLU A 568 -5.68 21.02 24.60
C GLU A 568 -4.96 20.00 25.50
N MET A 569 -3.94 19.34 24.97
CA MET A 569 -3.02 18.50 25.71
C MET A 569 -1.57 18.76 25.29
N VAL A 570 -0.63 18.39 26.15
CA VAL A 570 0.81 18.45 25.89
C VAL A 570 1.29 17.07 25.46
N LEU A 571 2.05 17.03 24.37
CA LEU A 571 2.84 15.86 23.97
C LEU A 571 4.31 16.18 23.86
N CYS A 572 5.14 15.28 24.37
CA CYS A 572 6.57 15.29 24.15
C CYS A 572 6.93 14.59 22.83
N PRO A 573 8.06 14.95 22.20
CA PRO A 573 8.51 14.34 20.96
C PRO A 573 8.63 12.82 21.03
N SER A 574 9.05 12.29 22.18
CA SER A 574 9.16 10.85 22.44
C SER A 574 7.80 10.12 22.49
N GLU A 575 6.70 10.84 22.68
CA GLU A 575 5.35 10.26 22.73
C GLU A 575 4.69 10.25 21.36
N VAL A 576 5.19 11.01 20.39
CA VAL A 576 4.66 11.00 19.02
C VAL A 576 5.16 9.76 18.30
N THR A 577 4.22 8.95 17.82
CA THR A 577 4.52 7.69 17.13
C THR A 577 4.40 7.78 15.62
N ALA A 578 3.54 8.66 15.11
CA ALA A 578 3.28 8.82 13.69
C ALA A 578 2.56 10.15 13.38
N LEU A 579 2.63 10.57 12.11
CA LEU A 579 1.65 11.50 11.53
C LEU A 579 0.40 10.71 11.12
N ALA A 580 -0.69 11.40 10.77
CA ALA A 580 -1.88 10.76 10.25
C ALA A 580 -2.44 11.50 9.04
N ALA A 581 -2.96 10.73 8.07
CA ALA A 581 -3.83 11.30 7.05
C ALA A 581 -5.17 11.62 7.68
N TYR A 582 -5.80 12.71 7.23
CA TYR A 582 -7.10 13.07 7.77
C TYR A 582 -7.93 13.85 6.76
N ARG A 583 -9.23 13.85 7.01
CA ARG A 583 -10.21 14.67 6.30
C ARG A 583 -11.24 15.19 7.30
N ARG A 584 -11.57 16.47 7.20
CA ARG A 584 -12.68 17.05 7.97
C ARG A 584 -13.97 16.82 7.20
N PHE A 585 -15.02 16.43 7.92
CA PHE A 585 -16.34 16.22 7.33
C PHE A 585 -17.25 17.42 7.57
N SER A 586 -18.32 17.49 6.79
CA SER A 586 -19.37 18.47 7.00
C SER A 586 -20.04 18.29 8.37
N PRO A 587 -20.68 19.35 8.93
CA PRO A 587 -21.49 19.23 10.14
C PRO A 587 -22.56 18.14 10.00
N ASN A 588 -22.88 17.46 11.10
CA ASN A 588 -23.84 16.35 11.19
C ASN A 588 -23.45 15.05 10.46
N THR A 589 -22.28 14.97 9.83
CA THR A 589 -21.77 13.70 9.26
C THR A 589 -21.45 12.70 10.39
N PHE A 590 -21.93 11.46 10.24
CA PHE A 590 -21.79 10.37 11.21
C PHE A 590 -22.36 10.70 12.59
N SER A 591 -23.48 11.43 12.68
CA SER A 591 -24.09 11.81 13.97
C SER A 591 -23.17 12.65 14.88
N ILE A 592 -22.23 13.39 14.29
CA ILE A 592 -21.35 14.32 14.99
C ILE A 592 -21.75 15.75 14.58
N ALA A 593 -22.25 16.54 15.54
CA ALA A 593 -22.85 17.85 15.26
C ALA A 593 -21.89 18.84 14.59
N CYS A 594 -20.64 18.93 15.06
CA CYS A 594 -19.62 19.82 14.51
C CYS A 594 -18.22 19.23 14.65
N ASN A 595 -17.25 19.76 13.88
CA ASN A 595 -15.84 19.37 13.93
C ASN A 595 -15.58 17.87 13.73
N SER A 596 -16.41 17.22 12.91
CA SER A 596 -16.26 15.81 12.53
C SER A 596 -14.99 15.62 11.70
N ILE A 597 -14.23 14.57 12.01
CA ILE A 597 -12.95 14.27 11.37
C ILE A 597 -12.73 12.77 11.24
N GLY A 598 -12.24 12.37 10.08
CA GLY A 598 -11.73 11.03 9.82
C GLY A 598 -10.21 11.06 9.84
N VAL A 599 -9.59 10.09 10.50
CA VAL A 599 -8.14 10.02 10.68
C VAL A 599 -7.66 8.61 10.37
N VAL A 600 -6.66 8.50 9.50
CA VAL A 600 -5.96 7.25 9.20
C VAL A 600 -4.50 7.39 9.66
N PRO A 601 -4.09 6.70 10.74
CA PRO A 601 -2.72 6.73 11.23
C PRO A 601 -1.71 6.33 10.15
N HIS A 602 -0.71 7.18 9.90
CA HIS A 602 0.45 6.84 9.06
C HIS A 602 1.49 6.10 9.92
N SER A 603 1.09 4.96 10.46
CA SER A 603 1.99 4.09 11.18
C SER A 603 2.20 2.81 10.39
N HIS A 604 3.33 2.75 9.71
CA HIS A 604 3.94 1.53 9.22
C HIS A 604 4.19 0.48 10.34
N GLN A 605 4.04 0.88 11.63
CA GLN A 605 4.24 0.06 12.82
C GLN A 605 2.97 -0.33 13.61
N ALA A 606 1.77 0.16 13.31
CA ALA A 606 0.59 -0.19 14.12
C ALA A 606 -0.67 -0.42 13.30
N MET A 607 -1.00 -1.69 13.07
CA MET A 607 -2.40 -2.14 13.19
C MET A 607 -2.60 -3.63 13.53
N LEU A 608 -1.68 -4.23 14.30
CA LEU A 608 -1.88 -5.59 14.85
C LEU A 608 -1.52 -5.72 16.33
N SER A 609 -1.45 -4.60 17.06
CA SER A 609 -1.39 -4.59 18.52
C SER A 609 -2.64 -3.92 19.08
N LEU A 610 -3.77 -4.61 18.95
CA LEU A 610 -4.77 -4.60 20.01
C LEU A 610 -4.79 -6.05 20.49
N SER A 611 -4.25 -6.25 21.69
CA SER A 611 -4.22 -7.50 22.45
C SER A 611 -5.55 -8.22 22.40
#